data_AF-A0A952N7X2-F1
#
_entry.id   AF-A0A952N7X2-F1
#
_cell.length_a   1.000
_cell.length_b   1.000
_cell.length_c   1.000
_cell.angle_alpha   90.00
_cell.angle_beta   90.00
_cell.angle_gamma   90.00
#
_symmetry.space_group_name_H-M   'P 1'
#
loop_
_entity.id
_entity.type
_entity.pdbx_description
1 polymer ?
#
loop_
_entity_poly.entity_id
_entity_poly.type
_entity_poly.pdbx_seq_one_letter_code
_entity_poly.pdbx_strand_id
1 'polypeptide(L)'
;MKNKFLFYLEDAEKLYVEDGLETIAIEGVLRKSVSRRTLDTWKDQYNWDKKRENHKAKRNNLQDGVLDMLNTALNQAAVEPSDKNFRKVETAVKLAQRLGIDLGIKVKGEENKKAAPAD
;
A
#
# COMPACT_ATOMS: atom_id res chain seq x y z
N MET A 1 19.78 3.10 32.21
CA MET A 1 18.35 2.73 32.15
C MET A 1 17.50 3.58 31.18
N LYS A 2 18.05 4.57 30.45
CA LYS A 2 17.27 5.40 29.50
C LYS A 2 16.89 4.71 28.17
N ASN A 3 17.59 3.65 27.77
CA ASN A 3 17.40 3.05 26.44
C ASN A 3 16.19 2.13 26.31
N LYS A 4 15.85 1.34 27.34
CA LYS A 4 14.70 0.40 27.26
C LYS A 4 13.38 1.11 27.04
N PHE A 5 13.21 2.29 27.65
CA PHE A 5 12.02 3.12 27.50
C PHE A 5 11.85 3.60 26.06
N LEU A 6 12.93 4.05 25.40
CA LEU A 6 12.87 4.44 23.99
C LEU A 6 12.51 3.27 23.08
N PHE A 7 13.09 2.09 23.32
CA PHE A 7 12.75 0.89 22.54
C PHE A 7 11.25 0.55 22.63
N TYR A 8 10.67 0.57 23.84
CA TYR A 8 9.25 0.29 23.99
C TYR A 8 8.35 1.38 23.40
N LEU A 9 8.78 2.64 23.43
CA LEU A 9 8.04 3.75 22.81
C LEU A 9 7.99 3.59 21.28
N GLU A 10 9.13 3.31 20.64
CA GLU A 10 9.23 3.12 19.19
C GLU A 10 8.44 1.89 18.73
N ASP A 11 8.57 0.76 19.45
CA ASP A 11 7.84 -0.46 19.12
C ASP A 11 6.33 -0.28 19.30
N ALA A 12 5.90 0.37 20.39
CA ALA A 12 4.49 0.67 20.61
C ALA A 12 3.93 1.64 19.56
N GLU A 13 4.70 2.64 19.14
CA GLU A 13 4.31 3.56 18.08
C GLU A 13 4.08 2.81 16.76
N LYS A 14 4.99 1.90 16.37
CA LYS A 14 4.81 1.08 15.15
C LYS A 14 3.58 0.20 15.21
N LEU A 15 3.41 -0.54 16.32
CA LEU A 15 2.25 -1.41 16.51
C LEU A 15 0.93 -0.61 16.44
N TYR A 16 0.93 0.63 16.94
CA TYR A 16 -0.23 1.50 16.88
C TYR A 16 -0.43 2.14 15.49
N VAL A 17 0.58 2.82 14.96
CA VAL A 17 0.48 3.65 13.75
C VAL A 17 0.50 2.80 12.47
N GLU A 18 1.39 1.82 12.40
CA GLU A 18 1.63 1.02 11.20
C GLU A 18 0.72 -0.21 11.14
N ASP A 19 0.65 -0.95 12.25
CA ASP A 19 -0.10 -2.21 12.34
C ASP A 19 -1.56 -2.01 12.80
N GLY A 20 -1.90 -0.82 13.30
CA GLY A 20 -3.28 -0.44 13.61
C GLY A 20 -3.85 -1.08 14.88
N LEU A 21 -3.01 -1.59 15.80
CA LEU A 21 -3.45 -2.23 17.03
C LEU A 21 -3.94 -1.23 18.09
N GLU A 22 -4.94 -1.61 18.86
CA GLU A 22 -5.40 -0.83 20.02
C GLU A 22 -4.44 -0.95 21.21
N THR A 23 -4.39 0.06 22.09
CA THR A 23 -3.43 0.11 23.22
C THR A 23 -3.53 -1.10 24.17
N ILE A 24 -4.72 -1.68 24.31
CA ILE A 24 -4.95 -2.92 25.07
C ILE A 24 -4.24 -4.14 24.45
N ALA A 25 -4.23 -4.24 23.12
CA ALA A 25 -3.55 -5.32 22.41
C ALA A 25 -2.03 -5.16 22.50
N ILE A 26 -1.55 -3.92 22.38
CA ILE A 26 -0.13 -3.58 22.50
C ILE A 26 0.40 -3.90 23.90
N GLU A 27 -0.36 -3.61 24.96
CA GLU A 27 0.00 -3.98 26.34
C GLU A 27 0.21 -5.51 26.48
N GLY A 28 -0.63 -6.30 25.82
CA GLY A 28 -0.49 -7.77 25.75
C GLY A 28 0.76 -8.21 25.00
N VAL A 29 1.06 -7.60 23.84
CA VAL A 29 2.24 -7.88 23.01
C VAL A 29 3.53 -7.54 23.75
N LEU A 30 3.57 -6.41 24.44
CA LEU A 30 4.73 -5.97 25.23
C LEU A 30 4.84 -6.70 26.58
N ARG A 31 4.04 -7.75 26.81
CA ARG A 31 4.06 -8.60 28.01
C ARG A 31 4.05 -7.80 29.32
N LYS A 32 3.25 -6.73 29.39
CA LYS A 32 3.17 -5.80 30.55
C LYS A 32 4.47 -5.04 30.87
N SER A 33 5.43 -4.98 29.93
CA SER A 33 6.62 -4.12 30.08
C SER A 33 6.26 -2.64 30.12
N VAL A 34 5.11 -2.28 29.55
CA VAL A 34 4.51 -0.95 29.55
C VAL A 34 3.04 -1.08 29.90
N SER A 35 2.54 -0.22 30.80
CA SER A 35 1.12 -0.21 31.18
C SER A 35 0.26 0.47 30.11
N ARG A 36 -1.01 0.09 30.01
CA ARG A 36 -1.98 0.76 29.13
C ARG A 36 -2.03 2.27 29.35
N ARG A 37 -2.00 2.73 30.60
CA ARG A 37 -1.98 4.17 30.92
C ARG A 37 -0.78 4.89 30.31
N THR A 38 0.38 4.25 30.32
CA THR A 38 1.59 4.78 29.69
C THR A 38 1.45 4.83 28.17
N LEU A 39 0.87 3.80 27.56
CA LEU A 39 0.58 3.77 26.11
C LEU A 39 -0.41 4.87 25.70
N ASP A 40 -1.48 5.07 26.46
CA ASP A 40 -2.46 6.12 26.20
C ASP A 40 -1.81 7.52 26.33
N THR A 41 -0.95 7.70 27.34
CA THR A 41 -0.18 8.95 27.49
C THR A 41 0.73 9.21 26.30
N TRP A 42 1.46 8.20 25.81
CA TRP A 42 2.32 8.33 24.64
C TRP A 42 1.53 8.60 23.37
N LYS A 43 0.39 7.92 23.20
CA LYS A 43 -0.50 8.12 22.06
C LYS A 43 -0.88 9.59 21.91
N ASP A 44 -1.28 10.22 23.02
CA ASP A 44 -1.67 11.63 23.06
C ASP A 44 -0.45 12.55 22.92
N GLN A 45 0.63 12.30 23.69
CA GLN A 45 1.84 13.14 23.70
C GLN A 45 2.54 13.20 22.34
N TYR A 46 2.57 12.07 21.60
CA TYR A 46 3.28 11.94 20.33
C TYR A 46 2.34 11.95 19.12
N ASN A 47 1.07 12.33 19.30
CA ASN A 47 0.07 12.47 18.24
C ASN A 47 -0.07 11.22 17.36
N TRP A 48 -0.08 10.03 17.98
CA TRP A 48 -0.13 8.77 17.24
C TRP A 48 -1.40 8.61 16.43
N ASP A 49 -2.53 9.16 16.87
CA ASP A 49 -3.78 9.15 16.11
C ASP A 49 -3.62 9.89 14.76
N LYS A 50 -3.00 11.08 14.77
CA LYS A 50 -2.67 11.82 13.55
C LYS A 50 -1.65 11.09 12.68
N LYS A 51 -0.64 10.45 13.29
CA LYS A 51 0.34 9.63 12.56
C LYS A 51 -0.32 8.42 11.92
N ARG A 52 -1.25 7.75 12.61
CA ARG A 52 -2.05 6.62 12.12
C ARG A 52 -2.96 7.04 10.97
N GLU A 53 -3.63 8.17 11.07
CA GLU A 53 -4.44 8.73 9.98
C GLU A 53 -3.58 9.04 8.74
N ASN A 54 -2.43 9.71 8.93
CA ASN A 54 -1.50 9.98 7.84
C ASN A 54 -0.91 8.69 7.24
N HIS A 55 -0.62 7.70 8.08
CA HIS A 55 -0.13 6.39 7.64
C HIS A 55 -1.21 5.64 6.86
N LYS A 56 -2.46 5.61 7.36
CA LYS A 56 -3.61 5.06 6.64
C LYS A 56 -3.85 5.79 5.31
N ALA A 57 -3.75 7.12 5.29
CA ALA A 57 -3.88 7.91 4.06
C ALA A 57 -2.78 7.57 3.05
N LYS A 58 -1.54 7.30 3.51
CA LYS A 58 -0.43 6.83 2.65
C LYS A 58 -0.59 5.38 2.20
N ARG A 59 -1.15 4.50 3.05
CA ARG A 59 -1.34 3.06 2.75
C ARG A 59 -2.62 2.78 1.94
N ASN A 60 -3.56 3.73 1.88
CA ASN A 60 -4.86 3.56 1.22
C ASN A 60 -4.91 3.96 -0.25
N ASN A 61 -3.81 4.39 -0.88
CA ASN A 61 -3.83 4.51 -2.33
C ASN A 61 -3.48 3.14 -2.93
N LEU A 62 -4.44 2.21 -2.84
CA LEU A 62 -4.38 0.90 -3.51
C LEU A 62 -4.01 1.08 -5.00
N GLN A 63 -4.43 2.20 -5.57
CA GLN A 63 -4.03 2.67 -6.88
C GLN A 63 -2.51 2.80 -7.03
N ASP A 64 -1.83 3.50 -6.12
CA ASP A 64 -0.36 3.68 -6.18
C ASP A 64 0.36 2.34 -6.06
N GLY A 65 -0.08 1.46 -5.16
CA GLY A 65 0.51 0.13 -5.02
C GLY A 65 0.36 -0.74 -6.29
N VAL A 66 -0.76 -0.61 -7.00
CA VAL A 66 -1.00 -1.32 -8.26
C VAL A 66 -0.22 -0.71 -9.42
N LEU A 67 -0.07 0.61 -9.44
CA LEU A 67 0.78 1.31 -10.41
C LEU A 67 2.25 0.95 -10.23
N ASP A 68 2.76 0.86 -9.00
CA ASP A 68 4.12 0.41 -8.71
C ASP A 68 4.38 -1.04 -9.15
N MET A 69 3.39 -1.92 -8.92
CA MET A 69 3.46 -3.29 -9.39
C MET A 69 3.51 -3.37 -10.92
N LEU A 70 2.71 -2.54 -11.61
CA LEU A 70 2.69 -2.44 -13.07
C LEU A 70 4.03 -1.92 -13.61
N ASN A 71 4.57 -0.85 -13.03
CA ASN A 71 5.88 -0.29 -13.39
C ASN A 71 7.00 -1.32 -13.22
N THR A 72 6.99 -2.07 -12.11
CA THR A 72 7.97 -3.12 -11.85
C THR A 72 7.88 -4.24 -12.88
N ALA A 73 6.67 -4.69 -13.21
CA ALA A 73 6.45 -5.74 -14.21
C ALA A 73 6.90 -5.29 -15.61
N LEU A 74 6.63 -4.04 -15.99
CA LEU A 74 7.06 -3.46 -17.27
C LEU A 74 8.60 -3.39 -17.36
N ASN A 75 9.26 -2.91 -16.31
CA ASN A 75 10.73 -2.86 -16.27
C ASN A 75 11.35 -4.25 -16.39
N GLN A 76 10.80 -5.26 -15.71
CA GLN A 76 11.27 -6.64 -15.82
C GLN A 76 11.09 -7.21 -17.23
N ALA A 77 9.94 -6.96 -17.87
CA ALA A 77 9.69 -7.43 -19.24
C ALA A 77 10.57 -6.71 -20.27
N ALA A 78 10.93 -5.44 -20.03
CA ALA A 78 11.83 -4.68 -20.89
C ALA A 78 13.29 -5.17 -20.81
N VAL A 79 13.75 -5.53 -19.60
CA VAL A 79 15.11 -6.05 -19.37
C VAL A 79 15.22 -7.52 -19.80
N GLU A 80 14.21 -8.33 -19.48
CA GLU A 80 14.16 -9.76 -19.78
C GLU A 80 12.81 -10.12 -20.42
N PRO A 81 12.71 -10.00 -21.76
CA PRO A 81 11.51 -10.38 -22.49
C PRO A 81 11.28 -11.89 -22.38
N SER A 82 10.26 -12.28 -21.61
CA SER A 82 9.86 -13.69 -21.45
C SER A 82 8.37 -13.80 -21.20
N ASP A 83 7.76 -14.92 -21.58
CA ASP A 83 6.33 -15.20 -21.36
C ASP A 83 5.95 -15.05 -19.88
N LYS A 84 6.85 -15.44 -18.98
CA LYS A 84 6.66 -15.27 -17.53
C LYS A 84 6.55 -13.80 -17.14
N ASN A 85 7.42 -12.93 -17.67
CA ASN A 85 7.42 -11.50 -17.34
C ASN A 85 6.25 -10.77 -18.02
N PHE A 86 5.86 -11.14 -19.24
CA PHE A 86 4.64 -10.61 -19.88
C PHE A 86 3.36 -10.99 -19.13
N ARG A 87 3.25 -12.21 -18.59
CA ARG A 87 2.11 -12.62 -17.74
C ARG A 87 1.99 -11.78 -16.46
N LYS A 88 3.12 -11.36 -15.87
CA LYS A 88 3.10 -10.45 -14.71
C LYS A 88 2.53 -9.08 -15.08
N VAL A 89 2.93 -8.54 -16.24
CA VAL A 89 2.36 -7.29 -16.77
C VAL A 89 0.87 -7.44 -17.00
N GLU A 90 0.43 -8.51 -17.66
CA GLU A 90 -0.99 -8.79 -17.90
C GLU A 90 -1.80 -8.87 -16.59
N THR A 91 -1.23 -9.51 -15.57
CA THR A 91 -1.85 -9.63 -14.24
C THR A 91 -1.98 -8.26 -13.57
N ALA A 92 -0.96 -7.43 -13.64
CA ALA A 92 -0.98 -6.08 -13.07
C ALA A 92 -1.99 -5.16 -13.79
N VAL A 93 -2.07 -5.23 -15.12
CA VAL A 93 -3.07 -4.50 -15.91
C VAL A 93 -4.49 -4.94 -15.56
N LYS A 94 -4.75 -6.25 -15.47
CA LYS A 94 -6.08 -6.77 -15.07
C LYS A 94 -6.48 -6.30 -13.67
N LEU A 95 -5.53 -6.27 -12.74
CA LEU A 95 -5.78 -5.75 -11.39
C LEU A 95 -6.12 -4.27 -11.43
N ALA A 96 -5.38 -3.47 -12.20
CA ALA A 96 -5.67 -2.05 -12.38
C ALA A 96 -7.06 -1.79 -12.97
N GLN A 97 -7.43 -2.54 -14.02
CA GLN A 97 -8.75 -2.47 -14.65
C GLN A 97 -9.89 -2.85 -13.68
N ARG A 98 -9.72 -3.93 -12.91
CA ARG A 98 -10.72 -4.35 -11.89
C ARG A 98 -10.96 -3.31 -10.81
N LEU A 99 -9.95 -2.51 -10.52
CA LEU A 99 -10.01 -1.43 -9.54
C LEU A 99 -10.44 -0.09 -10.15
N GLY A 100 -10.72 -0.05 -11.47
CA GLY A 100 -11.13 1.18 -12.17
C GLY A 100 -10.00 2.21 -12.29
N ILE A 101 -8.74 1.79 -12.20
CA ILE A 101 -7.59 2.69 -12.36
C ILE A 101 -7.46 3.06 -13.84
N ASP A 102 -7.53 4.35 -14.15
CA ASP A 102 -7.24 4.85 -15.49
C ASP A 102 -5.73 4.79 -15.75
N LEU A 103 -5.33 3.93 -16.69
CA LEU A 103 -3.94 3.76 -17.10
C LEU A 103 -3.54 4.74 -18.23
N GLY A 104 -4.45 5.59 -18.70
CA GLY A 104 -4.19 6.55 -19.78
C GLY A 104 -3.88 5.91 -21.14
N ILE A 105 -4.15 4.61 -21.31
CA ILE A 105 -3.86 3.87 -22.54
C ILE A 105 -4.92 4.24 -23.59
N LYS A 106 -4.59 5.22 -24.45
CA LYS A 106 -5.35 5.46 -25.68
C LYS A 106 -5.06 4.35 -26.68
N VAL A 107 -5.95 3.38 -26.77
CA VAL A 107 -5.90 2.37 -27.83
C VAL A 107 -6.18 3.09 -29.15
N LYS A 108 -5.15 3.32 -29.98
CA LYS A 108 -5.32 3.68 -31.39
C LYS A 108 -5.89 2.46 -32.10
N GLY A 109 -7.21 2.33 -32.24
CA GLY A 109 -7.76 1.11 -32.84
C GLY A 109 -9.25 1.04 -33.17
N GLU A 110 -10.03 2.13 -33.10
CA GLU A 110 -11.45 2.11 -33.50
C GLU A 110 -11.82 3.11 -34.60
N GLU A 111 -10.90 3.37 -35.55
CA GLU A 111 -11.24 3.99 -36.84
C GLU A 111 -11.01 2.97 -37.96
N ASN A 112 -12.03 2.14 -38.20
CA ASN A 112 -12.46 1.63 -39.52
C ASN A 112 -13.16 0.28 -39.40
N LYS A 113 -14.42 0.31 -38.99
CA LYS A 113 -15.40 -0.70 -39.41
C LYS A 113 -16.69 0.00 -39.83
N LYS A 114 -16.75 0.41 -41.10
CA LYS A 114 -17.88 0.27 -42.04
C LYS A 114 -17.76 1.29 -43.18
N ALA A 115 -17.13 0.89 -44.26
CA ALA A 115 -17.62 1.19 -45.59
C ALA A 115 -17.67 -0.16 -46.32
N ALA A 116 -18.86 -0.74 -46.38
CA ALA A 116 -19.11 -1.87 -47.27
C ALA A 116 -18.95 -1.38 -48.72
N PRO A 117 -18.47 -2.23 -49.65
CA PRO A 117 -18.55 -1.88 -51.06
C PRO A 117 -20.03 -1.92 -51.46
N ALA A 118 -20.52 -0.83 -52.05
CA ALA A 118 -21.75 -0.88 -52.83
C ALA A 118 -21.36 -1.28 -54.26
N ASP A 119 -22.12 -2.23 -54.80
CA ASP A 119 -22.02 -2.81 -56.14
C ASP A 119 -21.98 -1.78 -57.28
#